data_AF-A0A7R7DPV3-F1
#
_entry.id   AF-A0A7R7DPV3-F1
#
_cell.length_a   1.000
_cell.length_b   1.000
_cell.length_c   1.000
_cell.angle_alpha   90.00
_cell.angle_beta   90.00
_cell.angle_gamma   90.00
#
_symmetry.space_group_name_H-M   'P 1'
#
loop_
_entity.id
_entity.type
_entity.pdbx_description
1 polymer ?
#
loop_
_entity_poly.entity_id
_entity_poly.type
_entity_poly.pdbx_seq_one_letter_code
_entity_poly.pdbx_strand_id
1 'polypeptide(L)'
;MSDAVEPPKGEPSGPGPTGKTWGKAFGADLLARLYETSLEPGYAAAAEKRRREGPQRPSARRLGKAGTAAMALLFGVLVAVTYRHAVAAEPESHRTHDQLVGAVKSQRAETDALQRRADRLREQVSNQRDQALSLAGGDEAARLHALEAANGLDRVRGPGLTVTLTDAPPPKDPVTGKESSENLGRVLDVDIQEVVNELWRDGAEAVAIDGQRLGATSTIRTAGEAILVDFRPVSSPYKITVIGPGSMGDRFGSSATDARYEGFVKRYQMGFSVQRSARLTLPAAADQQLRYAHPVRPGASVSPSTSASGSGGGR
;
A
#
# COMPACT_ATOMS: atom_id res chain seq x y z
N MET A 1 51.57 -8.10 60.17
CA MET A 1 52.16 -8.84 61.29
C MET A 1 52.50 -10.23 60.80
N SER A 2 53.76 -10.62 61.04
CA SER A 2 54.35 -11.96 60.87
C SER A 2 54.73 -12.32 59.43
N ASP A 3 55.96 -12.14 58.96
CA ASP A 3 57.30 -12.64 59.39
C ASP A 3 57.62 -14.11 59.05
N ALA A 4 58.92 -14.29 58.74
CA ALA A 4 59.77 -15.48 58.59
C ALA A 4 60.04 -15.88 57.13
N VAL A 5 61.20 -15.63 56.48
CA VAL A 5 62.65 -15.63 56.84
C VAL A 5 63.18 -17.03 57.17
N GLU A 6 64.08 -17.57 56.31
CA GLU A 6 65.48 -17.97 56.64
C GLU A 6 66.28 -18.55 55.42
N PRO A 7 67.64 -18.61 55.47
CA PRO A 7 68.59 -18.27 54.38
C PRO A 7 69.48 -19.51 53.99
N PRO A 8 70.80 -19.50 53.64
CA PRO A 8 71.81 -18.45 53.34
C PRO A 8 72.80 -18.76 52.17
N LYS A 9 73.70 -17.81 51.87
CA LYS A 9 75.20 -17.93 51.86
C LYS A 9 75.90 -17.20 50.69
N GLY A 10 76.90 -16.39 51.06
CA GLY A 10 78.16 -16.31 50.31
C GLY A 10 78.55 -14.94 49.76
N GLU A 11 79.17 -14.11 50.59
CA GLU A 11 80.15 -13.06 50.19
C GLU A 11 81.43 -13.71 49.62
N PRO A 12 82.20 -13.03 48.73
CA PRO A 12 83.23 -12.09 49.21
C PRO A 12 83.47 -10.81 48.37
N SER A 13 83.54 -9.67 49.08
CA SER A 13 84.49 -8.55 48.99
C SER A 13 85.06 -8.01 47.65
N GLY A 14 84.58 -6.81 47.27
CA GLY A 14 85.34 -5.58 46.94
C GLY A 14 85.89 -5.35 45.50
N PRO A 15 86.31 -4.13 45.11
CA PRO A 15 85.99 -2.77 45.58
C PRO A 15 85.36 -1.84 44.49
N GLY A 16 84.79 -0.69 44.88
CA GLY A 16 84.30 0.38 43.98
C GLY A 16 85.42 1.09 43.19
N PRO A 17 85.14 2.11 42.32
CA PRO A 17 84.54 3.37 42.79
C PRO A 17 83.70 4.21 41.77
N THR A 18 82.93 5.15 42.34
CA THR A 18 82.66 6.56 41.91
C THR A 18 82.04 6.93 40.54
N GLY A 19 80.75 7.30 40.60
CA GLY A 19 80.20 8.66 40.35
C GLY A 19 80.42 9.41 39.02
N LYS A 20 79.33 9.86 38.37
CA LYS A 20 78.98 11.29 38.15
C LYS A 20 77.81 11.55 37.18
N THR A 21 76.92 12.45 37.65
CA THR A 21 76.20 13.55 36.95
C THR A 21 75.30 13.27 35.73
N TRP A 22 73.98 13.37 35.96
CA TRP A 22 72.93 13.55 34.95
C TRP A 22 72.63 15.03 34.74
N GLY A 23 72.37 15.44 33.49
CA GLY A 23 71.66 16.69 33.19
C GLY A 23 72.34 17.58 32.15
N LYS A 24 72.15 17.24 30.86
CA LYS A 24 72.23 18.13 29.68
C LYS A 24 71.95 17.39 28.35
N ALA A 25 71.84 16.06 28.36
CA ALA A 25 71.79 15.24 27.14
C ALA A 25 70.40 15.03 26.49
N PHE A 26 69.27 15.26 27.19
CA PHE A 26 67.97 14.75 26.71
C PHE A 26 67.34 15.48 25.52
N GLY A 27 67.57 16.80 25.35
CA GLY A 27 66.90 17.57 24.29
C GLY A 27 67.52 17.37 22.90
N ALA A 28 68.85 17.28 22.84
CA ALA A 28 69.57 17.00 21.60
C ALA A 28 69.43 15.53 21.18
N ASP A 29 69.34 14.60 22.15
CA ASP A 29 69.21 13.16 21.90
C ASP A 29 67.86 12.78 21.27
N LEU A 30 66.78 13.51 21.57
CA LEU A 30 65.46 13.19 21.00
C LEU A 30 65.34 13.57 19.51
N LEU A 31 65.86 14.74 19.12
CA LEU A 31 65.88 15.17 17.72
C LEU A 31 66.93 14.39 16.91
N ALA A 32 68.06 14.04 17.53
CA ALA A 32 69.03 13.12 16.93
C ALA A 32 68.41 11.73 16.68
N ARG A 33 67.67 11.17 17.65
CA ARG A 33 66.98 9.89 17.50
C ARG A 33 65.87 9.90 16.45
N LEU A 34 65.16 11.01 16.26
CA LEU A 34 64.12 11.10 15.23
C LEU A 34 64.72 11.17 13.81
N TYR A 35 65.90 11.79 13.68
CA TYR A 35 66.63 11.85 12.41
C TYR A 35 67.33 10.51 12.10
N GLU A 36 67.91 9.86 13.12
CA GLU A 36 68.59 8.57 12.99
C GLU A 36 67.63 7.38 12.83
N THR A 37 66.39 7.49 13.35
CA THR A 37 65.40 6.38 13.35
C THR A 37 64.20 6.69 12.45
N SER A 38 64.41 7.37 11.33
CA SER A 38 63.38 7.63 10.32
C SER A 38 63.17 6.46 9.33
N LEU A 39 63.90 5.36 9.51
CA LEU A 39 63.67 4.10 8.80
C LEU A 39 62.81 3.18 9.67
N GLU A 40 61.56 2.98 9.25
CA GLU A 40 60.63 2.02 9.85
C GLU A 40 61.33 0.65 10.04
N PRO A 41 61.15 -0.06 11.17
CA PRO A 41 61.87 -1.31 11.46
C PRO A 41 61.77 -2.35 10.34
N GLY A 42 60.65 -2.36 9.59
CA GLY A 42 60.45 -3.20 8.41
C GLY A 42 61.37 -2.85 7.23
N TYR A 43 61.68 -1.55 7.03
CA TYR A 43 62.63 -1.09 6.02
C TYR A 43 64.08 -1.44 6.38
N ALA A 44 64.45 -1.30 7.65
CA ALA A 44 65.78 -1.68 8.14
C ALA A 44 66.02 -3.20 7.98
N ALA A 45 65.06 -4.03 8.36
CA ALA A 45 65.11 -5.48 8.14
C ALA A 45 65.19 -5.87 6.65
N ALA A 46 64.46 -5.16 5.78
CA ALA A 46 64.51 -5.37 4.33
C ALA A 46 65.82 -4.89 3.67
N ALA A 47 66.49 -3.90 4.27
CA ALA A 47 67.80 -3.40 3.83
C ALA A 47 68.94 -4.34 4.27
N GLU A 48 68.88 -4.87 5.50
CA GLU A 48 69.83 -5.88 5.98
C GLU A 48 69.72 -7.20 5.20
N LYS A 49 68.49 -7.64 4.91
CA LYS A 49 68.26 -8.84 4.08
C LYS A 49 68.87 -8.68 2.67
N ARG A 50 68.72 -7.49 2.06
CA ARG A 50 69.38 -7.15 0.77
C ARG A 50 70.91 -7.06 0.86
N ARG A 51 71.46 -6.66 2.00
CA ARG A 51 72.92 -6.65 2.24
C ARG A 51 73.49 -8.07 2.45
N ARG A 52 72.73 -8.97 3.09
CA ARG A 52 73.14 -10.37 3.33
C ARG A 52 72.96 -11.28 2.12
N GLU A 53 71.93 -11.05 1.30
CA GLU A 53 71.59 -11.92 0.15
C GLU A 53 72.24 -11.50 -1.19
N GLY A 54 72.93 -10.35 -1.24
CA GLY A 54 73.54 -9.82 -2.47
C GLY A 54 72.50 -9.33 -3.51
N PRO A 55 72.93 -8.73 -4.64
CA PRO A 55 72.00 -8.28 -5.68
C PRO A 55 71.18 -9.47 -6.19
N GLN A 56 69.85 -9.41 -5.99
CA GLN A 56 68.94 -10.44 -6.47
C GLN A 56 69.20 -10.73 -7.95
N ARG A 57 69.37 -12.01 -8.29
CA ARG A 57 69.56 -12.47 -9.67
C ARG A 57 68.50 -11.82 -10.59
N PRO A 58 68.86 -11.33 -11.79
CA PRO A 58 67.93 -10.61 -12.66
C PRO A 58 66.69 -11.45 -13.02
N SER A 59 66.78 -12.78 -12.98
CA SER A 59 65.66 -13.71 -13.12
C SER A 59 64.65 -13.64 -11.97
N ALA A 60 65.08 -13.53 -10.72
CA ALA A 60 64.19 -13.43 -9.55
C ALA A 60 63.40 -12.11 -9.55
N ARG A 61 64.03 -11.01 -9.97
CA ARG A 61 63.37 -9.70 -10.10
C ARG A 61 62.40 -9.65 -11.29
N ARG A 62 62.69 -10.38 -12.37
CA ARG A 62 61.77 -10.57 -13.52
C ARG A 62 60.57 -11.45 -13.15
N LEU A 63 60.76 -12.53 -12.38
CA LEU A 63 59.67 -13.36 -11.87
C LEU A 63 58.74 -12.57 -10.94
N GLY A 64 59.29 -11.75 -10.03
CA GLY A 64 58.47 -10.89 -9.16
C GLY A 64 57.63 -9.87 -9.95
N LYS A 65 58.24 -9.22 -10.95
CA LYS A 65 57.52 -8.29 -11.85
C LYS A 65 56.46 -9.00 -12.71
N ALA A 66 56.74 -10.21 -13.18
CA ALA A 66 55.78 -11.02 -13.92
C ALA A 66 54.59 -11.42 -13.04
N GLY A 67 54.84 -11.78 -11.78
CA GLY A 67 53.78 -12.08 -10.80
C GLY A 67 52.88 -10.87 -10.53
N THR A 68 53.45 -9.68 -10.33
CA THR A 68 52.66 -8.45 -10.15
C THR A 68 51.87 -8.08 -11.41
N ALA A 69 52.43 -8.28 -12.60
CA ALA A 69 51.73 -8.02 -13.86
C ALA A 69 50.57 -9.00 -14.05
N ALA A 70 50.75 -10.28 -13.74
CA ALA A 70 49.70 -11.29 -13.80
C ALA A 70 48.56 -10.98 -12.81
N MET A 71 48.88 -10.54 -11.59
CA MET A 71 47.89 -10.14 -10.59
C MET A 71 47.08 -8.92 -11.04
N ALA A 72 47.75 -7.91 -11.62
CA ALA A 72 47.09 -6.72 -12.14
C ALA A 72 46.17 -7.07 -13.32
N LEU A 73 46.58 -8.02 -14.17
CA LEU A 73 45.79 -8.50 -15.30
C LEU A 73 44.56 -9.28 -14.84
N LEU A 74 44.72 -10.17 -13.85
CA LEU A 74 43.61 -10.87 -13.18
C LEU A 74 42.63 -9.88 -12.55
N PHE A 75 43.13 -8.86 -11.87
CA PHE A 75 42.29 -7.81 -11.28
C PHE A 75 41.55 -7.01 -12.36
N GLY A 76 42.23 -6.64 -13.45
CA GLY A 76 41.60 -5.98 -14.60
C GLY A 76 40.50 -6.82 -15.25
N VAL A 77 40.73 -8.14 -15.39
CA VAL A 77 39.71 -9.07 -15.91
C VAL A 77 38.54 -9.18 -14.95
N LEU A 78 38.77 -9.28 -13.64
CA LEU A 78 37.71 -9.31 -12.64
C LEU A 78 36.88 -8.02 -12.66
N VAL A 79 37.52 -6.85 -12.73
CA VAL A 79 36.84 -5.56 -12.86
C VAL A 79 36.06 -5.48 -14.17
N ALA A 80 36.61 -5.95 -15.29
CA ALA A 80 35.91 -5.97 -16.57
C ALA A 80 34.69 -6.91 -16.55
N VAL A 81 34.81 -8.09 -15.95
CA VAL A 81 33.70 -9.07 -15.83
C VAL A 81 32.62 -8.53 -14.91
N THR A 82 33.00 -7.99 -13.74
CA THR A 82 32.04 -7.37 -12.80
C THR A 82 31.36 -6.15 -13.39
N TYR A 83 32.09 -5.30 -14.13
CA TYR A 83 31.52 -4.17 -14.86
C TYR A 83 30.53 -4.62 -15.94
N ARG A 84 30.88 -5.65 -16.73
CA ARG A 84 29.94 -6.21 -17.72
C ARG A 84 28.71 -6.80 -17.07
N HIS A 85 28.82 -7.47 -15.93
CA HIS A 85 27.68 -7.96 -15.18
C HIS A 85 26.83 -6.83 -14.56
N ALA A 86 27.46 -5.76 -14.05
CA ALA A 86 26.75 -4.61 -13.50
C ALA A 86 25.98 -3.84 -14.58
N VAL A 87 26.63 -3.56 -15.71
CA VAL A 87 26.02 -2.85 -16.86
C VAL A 87 24.98 -3.72 -17.58
N ALA A 88 25.12 -5.05 -17.56
CA ALA A 88 24.13 -5.96 -18.13
C ALA A 88 22.95 -6.26 -17.19
N ALA A 89 23.06 -5.96 -15.89
CA ALA A 89 21.97 -6.15 -14.91
C ALA A 89 20.99 -4.96 -14.86
N GLU A 90 21.40 -3.75 -15.27
CA GLU A 90 20.54 -2.57 -15.35
C GLU A 90 19.38 -2.67 -16.38
N PRO A 91 19.51 -3.31 -17.57
CA PRO A 91 18.45 -3.35 -18.58
C PRO A 91 17.32 -4.36 -18.36
N GLU A 92 17.46 -5.36 -17.49
CA GLU A 92 16.40 -6.39 -17.32
C GLU A 92 15.30 -5.93 -16.36
N SER A 93 15.65 -5.28 -15.25
CA SER A 93 14.69 -4.85 -14.24
C SER A 93 13.68 -3.83 -14.77
N HIS A 94 14.12 -2.87 -15.58
CA HIS A 94 13.26 -1.86 -16.19
C HIS A 94 12.34 -2.46 -17.26
N ARG A 95 12.82 -3.40 -18.09
CA ARG A 95 11.98 -4.05 -19.11
C ARG A 95 10.90 -4.93 -18.49
N THR A 96 11.22 -5.69 -17.46
CA THR A 96 10.23 -6.49 -16.73
C THR A 96 9.19 -5.60 -16.04
N HIS A 97 9.62 -4.51 -15.41
CA HIS A 97 8.72 -3.52 -14.84
C HIS A 97 7.80 -2.90 -15.90
N ASP A 98 8.35 -2.45 -17.03
CA ASP A 98 7.57 -1.82 -18.10
C ASP A 98 6.58 -2.79 -18.75
N GLN A 99 6.96 -4.06 -18.91
CA GLN A 99 6.06 -5.12 -19.38
C GLN A 99 4.91 -5.38 -18.39
N LEU A 100 5.20 -5.43 -17.08
CA LEU A 100 4.18 -5.58 -16.04
C LEU A 100 3.24 -4.38 -15.99
N VAL A 101 3.77 -3.15 -16.06
CA VAL A 101 2.97 -1.93 -16.14
C VAL A 101 2.09 -1.94 -17.40
N GLY A 102 2.64 -2.37 -18.53
CA GLY A 102 1.89 -2.54 -19.78
C GLY A 102 0.75 -3.54 -19.65
N ALA A 103 1.01 -4.71 -19.07
CA ALA A 103 0.01 -5.74 -18.84
C ALA A 103 -1.10 -5.29 -17.86
N VAL A 104 -0.74 -4.58 -16.79
CA VAL A 104 -1.71 -4.01 -15.85
C VAL A 104 -2.58 -2.97 -16.55
N LYS A 105 -1.99 -2.10 -17.39
CA LYS A 105 -2.73 -1.09 -18.16
C LYS A 105 -3.70 -1.73 -19.17
N SER A 106 -3.28 -2.77 -19.89
CA SER A 106 -4.16 -3.46 -20.84
C SER A 106 -5.31 -4.17 -20.12
N GLN A 107 -5.03 -4.86 -19.00
CA GLN A 107 -6.05 -5.54 -18.21
C GLN A 107 -7.09 -4.57 -17.63
N ARG A 108 -6.63 -3.40 -17.15
CA ARG A 108 -7.52 -2.32 -16.69
C ARG A 108 -8.40 -1.81 -17.83
N ALA A 109 -7.83 -1.55 -19.00
CA ALA A 109 -8.58 -1.08 -20.16
C ALA A 109 -9.65 -2.09 -20.63
N GLU A 110 -9.33 -3.39 -20.60
CA GLU A 110 -10.30 -4.45 -20.92
C GLU A 110 -11.43 -4.50 -19.89
N THR A 111 -11.08 -4.45 -18.59
CA THR A 111 -12.06 -4.41 -17.50
C THR A 111 -13.00 -3.22 -17.65
N ASP A 112 -12.47 -2.03 -17.93
CA ASP A 112 -13.26 -0.82 -18.17
C ASP A 112 -14.17 -0.96 -19.40
N ALA A 113 -13.69 -1.61 -20.47
CA ALA A 113 -14.48 -1.84 -21.67
C ALA A 113 -15.64 -2.82 -21.43
N LEU A 114 -15.38 -3.91 -20.69
CA LEU A 114 -16.40 -4.86 -20.26
C LEU A 114 -17.41 -4.18 -19.33
N GLN A 115 -16.95 -3.32 -18.43
CA GLN A 115 -17.81 -2.57 -17.53
C GLN A 115 -18.77 -1.65 -18.29
N ARG A 116 -18.25 -0.84 -19.22
CA ARG A 116 -19.06 0.01 -20.09
C ARG A 116 -20.04 -0.78 -20.94
N ARG A 117 -19.66 -1.99 -21.38
CA ARG A 117 -20.56 -2.88 -22.13
C ARG A 117 -21.68 -3.41 -21.24
N ALA A 118 -21.37 -3.81 -20.01
CA ALA A 118 -22.38 -4.23 -19.04
C ALA A 118 -23.38 -3.10 -18.72
N ASP A 119 -22.91 -1.86 -18.58
CA ASP A 119 -23.79 -0.69 -18.39
C ASP A 119 -24.74 -0.46 -19.54
N ARG A 120 -24.21 -0.46 -20.77
CA ARG A 120 -25.05 -0.30 -21.97
C ARG A 120 -26.08 -1.43 -22.09
N LEU A 121 -25.69 -2.66 -21.80
CA LEU A 121 -26.61 -3.81 -21.85
C LEU A 121 -27.71 -3.70 -20.79
N ARG A 122 -27.37 -3.26 -19.57
CA ARG A 122 -28.38 -3.01 -18.51
C ARG A 122 -29.37 -1.94 -18.92
N GLU A 123 -28.89 -0.84 -19.50
CA GLU A 123 -29.75 0.22 -20.01
C GLU A 123 -30.64 -0.26 -21.16
N GLN A 124 -30.11 -1.06 -22.08
CA GLN A 124 -30.90 -1.68 -23.16
C GLN A 124 -31.99 -2.61 -22.61
N VAL A 125 -31.66 -3.45 -21.63
CA VAL A 125 -32.64 -4.35 -20.97
C VAL A 125 -33.72 -3.54 -20.28
N SER A 126 -33.38 -2.49 -19.52
CA SER A 126 -34.36 -1.60 -18.88
C SER A 126 -35.27 -0.95 -19.91
N ASN A 127 -34.71 -0.37 -20.98
CA ASN A 127 -35.52 0.28 -22.02
C ASN A 127 -36.43 -0.70 -22.77
N GLN A 128 -35.99 -1.95 -23.01
CA GLN A 128 -36.81 -2.99 -23.63
C GLN A 128 -37.93 -3.46 -22.70
N ARG A 129 -37.67 -3.56 -21.39
CA ARG A 129 -38.70 -3.87 -20.38
C ARG A 129 -39.75 -2.77 -20.31
N ASP A 130 -39.33 -1.51 -20.25
CA ASP A 130 -40.23 -0.34 -20.26
C ASP A 130 -41.16 -0.37 -21.48
N GLN A 131 -40.62 -0.68 -22.67
CA GLN A 131 -41.41 -0.80 -23.89
C GLN A 131 -42.41 -1.96 -23.80
N ALA A 132 -41.98 -3.14 -23.37
CA ALA A 132 -42.85 -4.31 -23.24
C ALA A 132 -44.00 -4.06 -22.24
N LEU A 133 -43.72 -3.39 -21.12
CA LEU A 133 -44.72 -3.07 -20.10
C LEU A 133 -45.69 -1.98 -20.56
N SER A 134 -45.20 -0.98 -21.30
CA SER A 134 -46.06 0.05 -21.90
C SER A 134 -47.06 -0.53 -22.90
N LEU A 135 -46.68 -1.61 -23.60
CA LEU A 135 -47.54 -2.32 -24.54
C LEU A 135 -48.53 -3.27 -23.86
N ALA A 136 -48.14 -3.86 -22.72
CA ALA A 136 -48.99 -4.76 -21.95
C ALA A 136 -50.16 -4.03 -21.28
N GLY A 137 -49.90 -2.84 -20.70
CA GLY A 137 -50.91 -2.00 -20.06
C GLY A 137 -51.62 -2.64 -18.85
N GLY A 138 -52.43 -1.84 -18.15
CA GLY A 138 -53.29 -2.31 -17.06
C GLY A 138 -52.65 -2.40 -15.66
N ASP A 139 -53.44 -2.83 -14.68
CA ASP A 139 -53.09 -2.82 -13.25
C ASP A 139 -51.89 -3.72 -12.92
N GLU A 140 -51.73 -4.83 -13.64
CA GLU A 140 -50.62 -5.78 -13.39
C GLU A 140 -49.27 -5.21 -13.84
N ALA A 141 -49.22 -4.46 -14.94
CA ALA A 141 -48.00 -3.78 -15.37
C ALA A 141 -47.59 -2.68 -14.36
N ALA A 142 -48.56 -1.93 -13.84
CA ALA A 142 -48.30 -0.94 -12.78
C ALA A 142 -47.80 -1.60 -11.48
N ARG A 143 -48.38 -2.75 -11.11
CA ARG A 143 -47.95 -3.54 -9.96
C ARG A 143 -46.53 -4.07 -10.14
N LEU A 144 -46.18 -4.54 -11.33
CA LEU A 144 -44.83 -5.00 -11.62
C LEU A 144 -43.81 -3.86 -11.50
N HIS A 145 -44.08 -2.70 -12.12
CA HIS A 145 -43.19 -1.52 -11.98
C HIS A 145 -42.99 -1.11 -10.51
N ALA A 146 -44.06 -1.13 -9.71
CA ALA A 146 -43.94 -0.81 -8.28
C ALA A 146 -43.03 -1.81 -7.55
N LEU A 147 -43.14 -3.10 -7.86
CA LEU A 147 -42.26 -4.13 -7.30
C LEU A 147 -40.82 -3.99 -7.80
N GLU A 148 -40.61 -3.76 -9.08
CA GLU A 148 -39.27 -3.58 -9.64
C GLU A 148 -38.59 -2.33 -9.08
N ALA A 149 -39.31 -1.21 -8.94
CA ALA A 149 -38.81 0.00 -8.29
C ALA A 149 -38.41 -0.24 -6.84
N ALA A 150 -39.25 -0.95 -6.06
CA ALA A 150 -38.99 -1.29 -4.66
C ALA A 150 -37.79 -2.23 -4.48
N ASN A 151 -37.54 -3.11 -5.46
CA ASN A 151 -36.38 -4.01 -5.46
C ASN A 151 -35.15 -3.40 -6.16
N GLY A 152 -35.24 -2.15 -6.63
CA GLY A 152 -34.18 -1.47 -7.35
C GLY A 152 -33.93 -2.04 -8.76
N LEU A 153 -34.80 -2.89 -9.29
CA LEU A 153 -34.67 -3.50 -10.63
C LEU A 153 -35.08 -2.56 -11.76
N ASP A 154 -35.74 -1.44 -11.43
CA ASP A 154 -36.13 -0.41 -12.39
C ASP A 154 -35.50 0.95 -12.07
N ARG A 155 -35.38 1.77 -13.11
CA ARG A 155 -34.99 3.18 -13.04
C ARG A 155 -36.09 3.96 -12.30
N VAL A 156 -35.70 4.75 -11.32
CA VAL A 156 -36.64 5.56 -10.52
C VAL A 156 -36.35 7.04 -10.67
N ARG A 157 -37.40 7.85 -10.56
CA ARG A 157 -37.33 9.31 -10.66
C ARG A 157 -38.13 9.94 -9.53
N GLY A 158 -37.58 10.96 -8.89
CA GLY A 158 -38.25 11.61 -7.78
C GLY A 158 -37.45 12.78 -7.22
N PRO A 159 -38.02 13.51 -6.25
CA PRO A 159 -37.28 14.50 -5.48
C PRO A 159 -36.24 13.82 -4.59
N GLY A 160 -35.22 14.58 -4.19
CA GLY A 160 -34.21 14.07 -3.29
C GLY A 160 -33.03 15.03 -3.16
N LEU A 161 -31.85 14.48 -2.91
CA LEU A 161 -30.63 15.26 -2.73
C LEU A 161 -29.39 14.51 -3.23
N THR A 162 -28.32 15.26 -3.44
CA THR A 162 -26.99 14.74 -3.71
C THR A 162 -26.08 15.14 -2.55
N VAL A 163 -25.53 14.16 -1.85
CA VAL A 163 -24.44 14.37 -0.88
C VAL A 163 -23.12 14.12 -1.62
N THR A 164 -22.18 15.05 -1.54
CA THR A 164 -20.84 14.89 -2.11
C THR A 164 -19.81 14.89 -1.02
N LEU A 165 -19.02 13.81 -0.94
CA LEU A 165 -17.86 13.69 -0.06
C LEU A 165 -16.59 13.82 -0.90
N THR A 166 -15.64 14.64 -0.47
CA THR A 166 -14.38 14.86 -1.20
C THR A 166 -13.21 14.70 -0.25
N ASP A 167 -12.21 13.94 -0.70
CA ASP A 167 -10.91 13.89 -0.05
C ASP A 167 -10.31 15.29 0.09
N ALA A 168 -9.54 15.51 1.16
CA ALA A 168 -8.73 16.69 1.32
C ALA A 168 -7.63 16.76 0.25
N PRO A 169 -7.15 17.97 -0.08
CA PRO A 169 -5.94 18.12 -0.88
C PRO A 169 -4.78 17.34 -0.26
N PRO A 170 -3.88 16.75 -1.08
CA PRO A 170 -2.74 16.01 -0.54
C PRO A 170 -1.94 16.91 0.40
N PRO A 171 -1.66 16.45 1.63
CA PRO A 171 -0.98 17.24 2.65
C PRO A 171 0.42 17.57 2.16
N LYS A 172 0.88 18.80 2.38
CA LYS A 172 2.24 19.22 2.01
C LYS A 172 3.08 19.41 3.25
N ASP A 173 4.28 18.86 3.24
CA ASP A 173 5.32 19.12 4.23
C ASP A 173 5.62 20.64 4.23
N PRO A 174 5.46 21.33 5.37
CA PRO A 174 5.68 22.77 5.44
C PRO A 174 7.14 23.18 5.27
N VAL A 175 8.09 22.27 5.47
CA VAL A 175 9.54 22.50 5.31
C VAL A 175 10.00 22.19 3.90
N THR A 176 9.59 21.04 3.35
CA THR A 176 10.08 20.58 2.04
C THR A 176 9.15 20.91 0.87
N GLY A 177 7.89 21.27 1.14
CA GLY A 177 6.85 21.52 0.14
C GLY A 177 6.39 20.26 -0.61
N LYS A 178 6.94 19.09 -0.28
CA LYS A 178 6.60 17.79 -0.88
C LYS A 178 5.34 17.23 -0.24
N GLU A 179 4.65 16.34 -0.96
CA GLU A 179 3.50 15.64 -0.39
C GLU A 179 3.95 14.80 0.83
N SER A 180 3.23 14.96 1.93
CA SER A 180 3.41 14.19 3.15
C SER A 180 2.71 12.84 3.01
N SER A 181 3.28 11.80 3.62
CA SER A 181 2.66 10.47 3.68
C SER A 181 1.46 10.39 4.62
N GLU A 182 1.29 11.37 5.53
CA GLU A 182 0.18 11.38 6.49
C GLU A 182 -1.09 11.98 5.89
N ASN A 183 -1.82 11.20 5.09
CA ASN A 183 -3.11 11.64 4.53
C ASN A 183 -4.28 11.30 5.47
N LEU A 184 -4.51 12.17 6.47
CA LEU A 184 -5.62 12.04 7.42
C LEU A 184 -6.97 12.54 6.88
N GLY A 185 -6.99 13.20 5.73
CA GLY A 185 -8.20 13.79 5.12
C GLY A 185 -8.78 12.94 4.01
N ARG A 186 -8.72 11.61 4.11
CA ARG A 186 -9.24 10.69 3.09
C ARG A 186 -10.59 10.13 3.50
N VAL A 187 -11.55 10.12 2.58
CA VAL A 187 -12.84 9.45 2.78
C VAL A 187 -12.61 7.94 2.79
N LEU A 188 -13.18 7.27 3.79
CA LEU A 188 -13.13 5.82 3.92
C LEU A 188 -14.41 5.15 3.38
N ASP A 189 -14.42 3.82 3.31
CA ASP A 189 -15.63 3.07 2.99
C ASP A 189 -16.67 3.16 4.11
N VAL A 190 -16.25 3.09 5.38
CA VAL A 190 -17.11 3.23 6.56
C VAL A 190 -17.82 4.59 6.61
N ASP A 191 -17.14 5.62 6.18
CA ASP A 191 -17.62 6.99 6.03
C ASP A 191 -18.83 7.03 5.08
N ILE A 192 -18.67 6.46 3.88
CA ILE A 192 -19.74 6.37 2.88
C ILE A 192 -20.90 5.50 3.42
N GLN A 193 -20.59 4.38 4.11
CA GLN A 193 -21.61 3.53 4.71
C GLN A 193 -22.44 4.28 5.76
N GLU A 194 -21.81 5.09 6.62
CA GLU A 194 -22.51 5.89 7.63
C GLU A 194 -23.46 6.90 6.99
N VAL A 195 -23.01 7.63 5.96
CA VAL A 195 -23.88 8.57 5.22
C VAL A 195 -25.05 7.84 4.57
N VAL A 196 -24.79 6.72 3.89
CA VAL A 196 -25.84 5.94 3.23
C VAL A 196 -26.86 5.41 4.24
N ASN A 197 -26.39 4.87 5.37
CA ASN A 197 -27.26 4.35 6.43
C ASN A 197 -28.10 5.45 7.08
N GLU A 198 -27.51 6.62 7.30
CA GLU A 198 -28.24 7.79 7.80
C GLU A 198 -29.35 8.22 6.82
N LEU A 199 -29.04 8.29 5.52
CA LEU A 199 -30.04 8.61 4.50
C LEU A 199 -31.19 7.59 4.46
N TRP A 200 -30.90 6.29 4.59
CA TRP A 200 -31.93 5.26 4.74
C TRP A 200 -32.78 5.48 5.99
N ARG A 201 -32.15 5.81 7.12
CA ARG A 201 -32.85 6.13 8.37
C ARG A 201 -33.77 7.34 8.21
N ASP A 202 -33.37 8.34 7.44
CA ASP A 202 -34.12 9.56 7.21
C ASP A 202 -35.28 9.41 6.22
N GLY A 203 -35.36 8.26 5.55
CA GLY A 203 -36.46 7.88 4.66
C GLY A 203 -36.07 7.78 3.19
N ALA A 204 -34.79 7.56 2.87
CA ALA A 204 -34.41 7.26 1.49
C ALA A 204 -35.20 6.09 0.92
N GLU A 205 -35.62 6.23 -0.33
CA GLU A 205 -36.31 5.19 -1.11
C GLU A 205 -35.36 4.56 -2.14
N ALA A 206 -34.36 5.33 -2.57
CA ALA A 206 -33.36 4.88 -3.53
C ALA A 206 -32.05 5.63 -3.32
N VAL A 207 -30.92 4.93 -3.31
CA VAL A 207 -29.58 5.51 -3.18
C VAL A 207 -28.67 4.98 -4.30
N ALA A 208 -27.86 5.86 -4.87
CA ALA A 208 -26.80 5.52 -5.82
C ALA A 208 -25.50 6.24 -5.45
N ILE A 209 -24.36 5.58 -5.65
CA ILE A 209 -23.02 6.16 -5.43
C ILE A 209 -22.30 6.18 -6.78
N ASP A 210 -21.91 7.36 -7.25
CA ASP A 210 -21.29 7.58 -8.57
C ASP A 210 -22.08 6.92 -9.72
N GLY A 211 -23.41 6.96 -9.62
CA GLY A 211 -24.33 6.36 -10.58
C GLY A 211 -24.55 4.86 -10.41
N GLN A 212 -23.89 4.18 -9.48
CA GLN A 212 -24.17 2.79 -9.13
C GLN A 212 -25.31 2.73 -8.11
N ARG A 213 -26.50 2.31 -8.56
CA ARG A 213 -27.67 2.11 -7.70
C ARG A 213 -27.41 0.97 -6.71
N LEU A 214 -27.63 1.26 -5.42
CA LEU A 214 -27.57 0.26 -4.37
C LEU A 214 -28.85 -0.58 -4.37
N GLY A 215 -28.67 -1.90 -4.34
CA GLY A 215 -29.71 -2.88 -4.06
C GLY A 215 -29.47 -3.58 -2.72
N ALA A 216 -30.33 -4.55 -2.39
CA ALA A 216 -30.31 -5.22 -1.08
C ALA A 216 -28.99 -5.96 -0.75
N THR A 217 -28.21 -6.34 -1.77
CA THR A 217 -26.93 -7.04 -1.59
C THR A 217 -25.72 -6.21 -2.04
N SER A 218 -25.92 -4.93 -2.33
CA SER A 218 -24.81 -4.07 -2.71
C SER A 218 -23.83 -3.92 -1.55
N THR A 219 -22.55 -3.88 -1.87
CA THR A 219 -21.48 -3.77 -0.88
C THR A 219 -20.74 -2.46 -1.05
N ILE A 220 -20.27 -1.88 0.04
CA ILE A 220 -19.38 -0.71 0.06
C ILE A 220 -18.17 -1.16 0.87
N ARG A 221 -17.00 -1.29 0.25
CA ARG A 221 -15.81 -1.80 0.94
C ARG A 221 -14.52 -1.29 0.35
N THR A 222 -13.48 -1.25 1.16
CA THR A 222 -12.11 -0.98 0.70
C THR A 222 -11.50 -2.21 0.00
N ALA A 223 -10.71 -1.96 -1.04
CA ALA A 223 -9.87 -2.93 -1.72
C ALA A 223 -8.54 -2.28 -2.12
N GLY A 224 -7.51 -2.48 -1.29
CA GLY A 224 -6.24 -1.75 -1.42
C GLY A 224 -6.46 -0.26 -1.15
N GLU A 225 -6.14 0.60 -2.11
CA GLU A 225 -6.31 2.06 -2.01
C GLU A 225 -7.66 2.56 -2.57
N ALA A 226 -8.45 1.67 -3.17
CA ALA A 226 -9.73 2.01 -3.80
C ALA A 226 -10.91 1.60 -2.91
N ILE A 227 -11.98 2.39 -2.97
CA ILE A 227 -13.29 1.99 -2.43
C ILE A 227 -14.06 1.34 -3.57
N LEU A 228 -14.69 0.20 -3.29
CA LEU A 228 -15.57 -0.51 -4.21
C LEU A 228 -17.02 -0.37 -3.77
N VAL A 229 -17.88 0.04 -4.71
CA VAL A 229 -19.33 0.01 -4.58
C VAL A 229 -19.86 -1.05 -5.53
N ASP A 230 -20.45 -2.11 -4.98
CA ASP A 230 -20.95 -3.25 -5.76
C ASP A 230 -19.90 -3.77 -6.76
N PHE A 231 -18.69 -3.97 -6.24
CA PHE A 231 -17.48 -4.39 -6.98
C PHE A 231 -16.94 -3.39 -8.02
N ARG A 232 -17.48 -2.18 -8.10
CA ARG A 232 -16.96 -1.11 -8.95
C ARG A 232 -16.10 -0.12 -8.18
N PRO A 233 -14.88 0.18 -8.65
CA PRO A 233 -14.07 1.21 -8.02
C PRO A 233 -14.73 2.58 -8.19
N VAL A 234 -14.75 3.33 -7.09
CA VAL A 234 -15.19 4.72 -7.02
C VAL A 234 -14.06 5.58 -6.48
N SER A 235 -14.06 6.86 -6.84
CA SER A 235 -12.97 7.79 -6.51
C SER A 235 -13.53 9.16 -6.14
N SER A 236 -12.86 9.84 -5.20
CA SER A 236 -13.17 11.21 -4.82
C SER A 236 -13.24 12.14 -6.05
N PRO A 237 -14.26 13.03 -6.14
CA PRO A 237 -15.37 13.22 -5.19
C PRO A 237 -16.47 12.15 -5.33
N TYR A 238 -16.89 11.58 -4.20
CA TYR A 238 -17.93 10.55 -4.11
C TYR A 238 -19.31 11.20 -4.11
N LYS A 239 -20.13 10.92 -5.13
CA LYS A 239 -21.47 11.49 -5.27
C LYS A 239 -22.53 10.48 -4.87
N ILE A 240 -23.19 10.75 -3.76
CA ILE A 240 -24.28 9.94 -3.22
C ILE A 240 -25.59 10.62 -3.62
N THR A 241 -26.22 10.15 -4.68
CA THR A 241 -27.54 10.61 -5.14
C THR A 241 -28.63 9.78 -4.47
N VAL A 242 -29.61 10.45 -3.87
CA VAL A 242 -30.69 9.79 -3.12
C VAL A 242 -32.05 10.38 -3.50
N ILE A 243 -33.05 9.53 -3.60
CA ILE A 243 -34.47 9.90 -3.75
C ILE A 243 -35.22 9.57 -2.47
N GLY A 244 -36.13 10.45 -2.07
CA GLY A 244 -37.12 10.19 -1.02
C GLY A 244 -37.86 11.47 -0.62
N PRO A 245 -38.47 11.53 0.59
CA PRO A 245 -39.37 12.59 0.97
C PRO A 245 -38.65 13.94 1.11
N GLY A 246 -39.37 15.03 0.87
CA GLY A 246 -38.82 16.40 0.96
C GLY A 246 -38.24 16.74 2.33
N SER A 247 -38.75 16.12 3.41
CA SER A 247 -38.23 16.29 4.78
C SER A 247 -36.88 15.61 5.03
N MET A 248 -36.42 14.71 4.13
CA MET A 248 -35.19 13.94 4.33
C MET A 248 -33.97 14.85 4.47
N GLY A 249 -33.86 15.89 3.64
CA GLY A 249 -32.71 16.79 3.70
C GLY A 249 -32.60 17.56 5.03
N ASP A 250 -33.74 17.84 5.67
CA ASP A 250 -33.76 18.52 6.98
C ASP A 250 -33.37 17.55 8.11
N ARG A 251 -33.81 16.30 8.02
CA ARG A 251 -33.42 15.23 8.96
C ARG A 251 -31.92 14.93 8.87
N PHE A 252 -31.42 14.78 7.64
CA PHE A 252 -30.01 14.54 7.40
C PHE A 252 -29.16 15.70 7.92
N GLY A 253 -29.53 16.95 7.61
CA GLY A 253 -28.82 18.15 8.09
C GLY A 253 -28.92 18.42 9.59
N SER A 254 -29.70 17.64 10.34
CA SER A 254 -29.75 17.67 11.81
C SER A 254 -29.20 16.39 12.46
N SER A 255 -28.68 15.48 11.64
CA SER A 255 -28.14 14.20 12.09
C SER A 255 -26.75 14.34 12.74
N ALA A 256 -26.39 13.34 13.54
CA ALA A 256 -25.04 13.22 14.07
C ALA A 256 -23.99 13.00 12.96
N THR A 257 -24.39 12.39 11.85
CA THR A 257 -23.52 12.14 10.69
C THR A 257 -23.16 13.45 10.00
N ASP A 258 -24.12 14.32 9.73
CA ASP A 258 -23.88 15.65 9.15
C ASP A 258 -22.96 16.49 10.05
N ALA A 259 -23.26 16.57 11.35
CA ALA A 259 -22.42 17.29 12.32
C ALA A 259 -20.98 16.75 12.40
N ARG A 260 -20.81 15.42 12.25
CA ARG A 260 -19.48 14.78 12.23
C ARG A 260 -18.69 15.20 10.98
N TYR A 261 -19.32 15.17 9.80
CA TYR A 261 -18.66 15.57 8.55
C TYR A 261 -18.32 17.05 8.51
N GLU A 262 -19.19 17.92 9.03
CA GLU A 262 -18.85 19.33 9.25
C GLU A 262 -17.60 19.51 10.14
N GLY A 263 -17.41 18.60 11.11
CA GLY A 263 -16.18 18.52 11.90
C GLY A 263 -14.95 18.10 11.07
N PHE A 264 -15.10 17.16 10.15
CA PHE A 264 -14.04 16.71 9.24
C PHE A 264 -13.65 17.79 8.22
N VAL A 265 -14.61 18.54 7.68
CA VAL A 265 -14.35 19.71 6.82
C VAL A 265 -13.44 20.70 7.55
N LYS A 266 -13.78 21.04 8.80
CA LYS A 266 -13.03 22.03 9.59
C LYS A 266 -11.64 21.55 10.00
N ARG A 267 -11.50 20.26 10.35
CA ARG A 267 -10.25 19.70 10.87
C ARG A 267 -9.29 19.23 9.80
N TYR A 268 -9.81 18.63 8.74
CA TYR A 268 -9.03 17.91 7.74
C TYR A 268 -9.12 18.54 6.35
N GLN A 269 -9.85 19.64 6.17
CA GLN A 269 -10.05 20.32 4.87
C GLN A 269 -10.68 19.41 3.81
N MET A 270 -11.48 18.43 4.26
CA MET A 270 -12.27 17.58 3.38
C MET A 270 -13.43 18.39 2.79
N GLY A 271 -13.95 17.94 1.64
CA GLY A 271 -15.16 18.52 1.05
C GLY A 271 -16.41 17.78 1.51
N PHE A 272 -17.44 18.52 1.88
CA PHE A 272 -18.77 18.02 2.18
C PHE A 272 -19.79 18.99 1.60
N SER A 273 -20.77 18.49 0.84
CA SER A 273 -21.86 19.33 0.35
C SER A 273 -23.14 18.53 0.18
N VAL A 274 -24.27 19.19 0.46
CA VAL A 274 -25.61 18.62 0.32
C VAL A 274 -26.42 19.52 -0.60
N GLN A 275 -26.92 18.94 -1.69
CA GLN A 275 -27.63 19.68 -2.74
C GLN A 275 -29.00 19.06 -2.96
N ARG A 276 -30.07 19.77 -2.58
CA ARG A 276 -31.44 19.32 -2.85
C ARG A 276 -31.77 19.45 -4.34
N SER A 277 -32.52 18.50 -4.87
CA SER A 277 -33.02 18.53 -6.24
C SER A 277 -34.48 18.08 -6.29
N ALA A 278 -35.31 18.83 -7.03
CA ALA A 278 -36.71 18.49 -7.24
C ALA A 278 -36.89 17.25 -8.13
N ARG A 279 -35.88 16.89 -8.92
CA ARG A 279 -35.92 15.75 -9.83
C ARG A 279 -34.53 15.14 -9.98
N LEU A 280 -34.38 13.93 -9.46
CA LEU A 280 -33.25 13.05 -9.70
C LEU A 280 -33.73 11.83 -10.48
N THR A 281 -32.80 11.18 -11.17
CA THR A 281 -33.04 9.91 -11.85
C THR A 281 -31.92 8.97 -11.43
N LEU A 282 -32.29 7.86 -10.84
CA LEU A 282 -31.35 6.81 -10.44
C LEU A 282 -31.56 5.60 -11.36
N PRO A 283 -30.50 4.96 -11.83
CA PRO A 283 -30.62 3.78 -12.69
C PRO A 283 -31.16 2.58 -11.90
N ALA A 284 -31.46 1.50 -12.62
CA ALA A 284 -31.65 0.19 -12.01
C ALA A 284 -30.34 -0.31 -11.39
N ALA A 285 -30.46 -1.02 -10.27
CA ALA A 285 -29.39 -1.78 -9.63
C ALA A 285 -28.97 -2.97 -10.51
N ALA A 286 -27.84 -3.57 -10.16
CA ALA A 286 -27.41 -4.80 -10.83
C ALA A 286 -28.43 -5.92 -10.59
N ASP A 287 -28.82 -6.62 -11.66
CA ASP A 287 -29.74 -7.74 -11.58
C ASP A 287 -29.11 -8.89 -10.79
N GLN A 288 -29.89 -9.48 -9.87
CA GLN A 288 -29.45 -10.61 -9.07
C GLN A 288 -29.73 -11.90 -9.84
N GLN A 289 -28.66 -12.57 -10.29
CA GLN A 289 -28.80 -13.90 -10.87
C GLN A 289 -29.14 -14.93 -9.79
N LEU A 290 -30.41 -15.31 -9.73
CA LEU A 290 -30.88 -16.42 -8.91
C LEU A 290 -30.35 -17.75 -9.47
N ARG A 291 -29.44 -18.41 -8.74
CA ARG A 291 -28.90 -19.71 -9.15
C ARG A 291 -29.73 -20.90 -8.67
N TYR A 292 -30.29 -20.79 -7.47
CA TYR A 292 -31.01 -21.88 -6.80
C TYR A 292 -32.46 -21.54 -6.49
N ALA A 293 -32.76 -20.25 -6.28
CA ALA A 293 -34.11 -19.79 -6.00
C ALA A 293 -34.90 -19.67 -7.31
N HIS A 294 -36.17 -20.07 -7.26
CA HIS A 294 -37.10 -19.91 -8.37
C HIS A 294 -38.43 -19.33 -7.84
N PRO A 295 -39.12 -18.48 -8.63
CA PRO A 295 -40.41 -17.96 -8.23
C PRO A 295 -41.41 -19.13 -8.06
N VAL A 296 -42.15 -19.10 -6.95
CA VAL A 296 -43.22 -20.07 -6.71
C VAL A 296 -44.31 -19.81 -7.74
N ARG A 297 -44.57 -20.78 -8.62
CA ARG A 297 -45.68 -20.68 -9.56
C ARG A 297 -46.99 -20.69 -8.77
N PRO A 298 -47.94 -19.78 -9.06
CA PRO A 298 -49.27 -19.83 -8.44
C PRO A 298 -49.90 -21.21 -8.71
N GLY A 299 -50.12 -22.01 -7.66
CA GLY A 299 -50.70 -23.36 -7.75
C GLY A 299 -49.88 -24.48 -7.09
N ALA A 300 -48.61 -24.25 -6.77
CA ALA A 300 -47.84 -25.20 -5.96
C ALA A 300 -48.16 -24.99 -4.47
N SER A 301 -49.28 -25.55 -4.02
CA SER A 301 -49.57 -25.67 -2.58
C SER A 301 -48.47 -26.53 -1.95
N VAL A 302 -47.59 -25.86 -1.20
CA VAL A 302 -46.62 -26.54 -0.34
C VAL A 302 -47.43 -27.18 0.78
N SER A 303 -47.84 -28.44 0.60
CA SER A 303 -48.44 -29.20 1.69
C SER A 303 -47.34 -29.36 2.75
N PRO A 304 -47.55 -28.89 4.00
CA PRO A 304 -46.58 -29.15 5.05
C PRO A 304 -46.53 -30.67 5.23
N SER A 305 -45.37 -31.26 4.96
CA SER A 305 -45.11 -32.65 5.30
C SER A 305 -45.13 -32.76 6.83
N THR A 306 -46.28 -33.10 7.40
CA THR A 306 -46.34 -33.59 8.77
C THR A 306 -45.52 -34.88 8.80
N SER A 307 -44.30 -34.79 9.33
CA SER A 307 -43.54 -35.96 9.73
C SER A 307 -44.36 -36.69 10.80
N ALA A 308 -45.09 -37.72 10.39
CA ALA A 308 -45.71 -38.65 11.31
C ALA A 308 -44.60 -39.36 12.08
N SER A 309 -44.37 -38.93 13.32
CA SER A 309 -43.58 -39.67 14.30
C SER A 309 -44.27 -41.01 14.52
N GLY A 310 -43.66 -42.08 14.01
CA GLY A 310 -44.11 -43.45 14.22
C GLY A 310 -43.96 -43.82 15.68
N SER A 311 -45.05 -43.68 16.44
CA SER A 311 -45.25 -44.35 17.72
C SER A 311 -45.38 -45.87 17.48
N GLY A 312 -44.24 -46.55 17.39
CA GLY A 312 -44.17 -48.02 17.40
C GLY A 312 -44.30 -48.53 18.83
N GLY A 313 -45.51 -48.98 19.20
CA GLY A 313 -45.75 -49.78 20.40
C GLY A 313 -45.55 -51.28 20.14
N GLY A 314 -45.03 -51.97 21.17
CA GLY A 314 -44.95 -53.44 21.27
C GLY A 314 -43.51 -53.90 21.60
N ARG A 315 -43.25 -54.68 22.65
CA ARG A 315 -44.05 -55.42 23.63
C ARG A 315 -43.24 -55.50 24.94
#